data_AF-A0A0F9SKH3-F1
#
_entry.id   AF-A0A0F9SKH3-F1
#
_cell.length_a   1.000
_cell.length_b   1.000
_cell.length_c   1.000
_cell.angle_alpha   90.00
_cell.angle_beta   90.00
_cell.angle_gamma   90.00
#
_symmetry.space_group_name_H-M   'P 1'
#
loop_
_entity.id
_entity.type
_entity.pdbx_description
1 polymer ?
#
loop_
_entity_poly.entity_id
_entity_poly.type
_entity_poly.pdbx_seq_one_letter_code
_entity_poly.pdbx_strand_id
1 'polypeptide(L)'
;RQDIIEEVEVYCPHCGWQLEERIWRHGQDREIIWKKPNPMPESVTDRCTKSHEYIFLLTKSAKYFYDAEAIKEKMSPNTHSRGKNGKPAMTMQKTAKAGSGIKNNDSFQAAMCDLPPGTKRNKRSVWNVATHPFPEAHFATFPPKLIEPCILAGTSEKGCCVECGSPWVRKNEYCSSVPLLQLDKVEPPIIESKTIGWEPTCSHTGFGGPEYKGVKQKPCTVLDPFGGSMTTAIVAYKHNRKFIMIELSEAYINDIGIPRIEKEIKQLKLWK
;
A
#
# COMPACT_ATOMS: atom_id res chain seq x y z
N ARG A 1 5.62 -16.35 14.88
CA ARG A 1 6.02 -15.72 13.60
C ARG A 1 7.53 -15.81 13.50
N GLN A 2 8.04 -17.02 13.30
CA GLN A 2 9.45 -17.30 13.06
C GLN A 2 9.62 -17.41 11.55
N ASP A 3 9.66 -16.27 10.89
CA ASP A 3 10.03 -16.21 9.48
C ASP A 3 11.28 -15.32 9.42
N ILE A 4 12.42 -15.95 9.71
CA ILE A 4 13.77 -15.41 9.61
C ILE A 4 14.44 -16.27 8.55
N ILE A 5 14.80 -15.67 7.42
CA ILE A 5 15.73 -16.30 6.47
C ILE A 5 17.10 -16.22 7.16
N GLU A 6 17.75 -17.37 7.32
CA GLU A 6 18.91 -17.62 8.20
C GLU A 6 20.02 -16.55 8.12
N GLU A 7 20.72 -16.34 9.25
CA GLU A 7 21.98 -15.58 9.28
C GLU A 7 23.05 -16.36 8.52
N VAL A 8 23.57 -15.77 7.43
CA VAL A 8 24.77 -16.28 6.77
C VAL A 8 25.88 -15.25 6.96
N GLU A 9 26.81 -15.56 7.86
CA GLU A 9 28.04 -14.78 8.01
C GLU A 9 29.01 -15.18 6.89
N VAL A 10 29.23 -14.27 5.92
CA VAL A 10 30.23 -14.47 4.87
C VAL A 10 31.51 -13.73 5.25
N TYR A 11 32.54 -14.49 5.59
CA TYR A 11 33.87 -13.96 5.89
C TYR A 11 34.74 -13.94 4.62
N CYS A 12 35.34 -12.80 4.29
CA CYS A 12 36.40 -12.75 3.28
C CYS A 12 37.76 -13.04 3.94
N PRO A 13 38.38 -14.21 3.70
CA PRO A 13 39.60 -14.62 4.39
C PRO A 13 40.84 -13.80 4.02
N HIS A 14 40.76 -12.94 3.00
CA HIS A 14 41.93 -12.21 2.51
C HIS A 14 42.04 -10.77 3.03
N CYS A 15 40.93 -10.08 3.29
CA CYS A 15 40.94 -8.68 3.69
C CYS A 15 40.30 -8.40 5.07
N GLY A 16 39.70 -9.40 5.72
CA GLY A 16 39.16 -9.25 7.08
C GLY A 16 37.88 -8.39 7.19
N TRP A 17 37.25 -8.05 6.06
CA TRP A 17 35.99 -7.31 6.04
C TRP A 17 34.83 -8.22 6.43
N GLN A 18 34.05 -7.80 7.44
CA GLN A 18 32.75 -8.39 7.75
C GLN A 18 31.68 -7.76 6.86
N LEU A 19 31.04 -8.58 6.01
CA LEU A 19 29.78 -8.23 5.38
C LEU A 19 28.66 -8.66 6.33
N GLU A 20 28.02 -7.70 6.99
CA GLU A 20 26.73 -7.96 7.65
C GLU A 20 25.66 -8.13 6.56
N GLU A 21 25.24 -9.37 6.29
CA GLU A 21 23.98 -9.59 5.58
C GLU A 21 22.82 -9.22 6.51
N ARG A 22 22.08 -8.16 6.13
CA ARG A 22 20.88 -7.76 6.86
C ARG A 22 19.74 -8.71 6.51
N ILE A 23 19.30 -9.50 7.50
CA ILE A 23 18.12 -10.35 7.36
C ILE A 23 16.90 -9.50 7.02
N TRP A 24 16.27 -9.81 5.89
CA TRP A 24 14.97 -9.27 5.55
C TRP A 24 13.88 -10.20 6.08
N ARG A 25 12.92 -9.65 6.83
CA ARG A 25 11.79 -10.42 7.33
C ARG A 25 10.71 -10.52 6.25
N HIS A 26 10.48 -11.73 5.76
CA HIS A 26 9.35 -12.09 4.90
C HIS A 26 8.37 -12.94 5.70
N GLY A 27 7.06 -12.66 5.62
CA GLY A 27 6.03 -13.57 6.14
C GLY A 27 5.07 -13.89 5.00
N GLN A 28 4.44 -15.07 5.01
CA GLN A 28 3.50 -15.50 3.97
C GLN A 28 2.35 -14.50 3.73
N ASP A 29 2.00 -13.69 4.73
CA ASP A 29 0.98 -12.62 4.59
C ASP A 29 1.47 -11.38 3.80
N ARG A 30 2.72 -11.36 3.29
CA ARG A 30 3.39 -10.19 2.69
C ARG A 30 3.76 -10.36 1.21
N GLU A 31 3.34 -11.46 0.61
CA GLU A 31 3.38 -11.64 -0.83
C GLU A 31 2.17 -10.96 -1.49
N ILE A 32 2.45 -10.23 -2.57
CA ILE A 32 1.46 -9.56 -3.40
C ILE A 32 1.52 -10.19 -4.79
N ILE A 33 0.36 -10.59 -5.31
CA ILE A 33 0.23 -11.13 -6.66
C ILE A 33 -0.23 -10.01 -7.58
N TRP A 34 0.64 -9.60 -8.49
CA TRP A 34 0.26 -8.74 -9.60
C TRP A 34 -0.37 -9.57 -10.70
N LYS A 35 -1.70 -9.51 -10.81
CA LYS A 35 -2.47 -10.08 -11.91
C LYS A 35 -2.46 -9.10 -13.09
N LYS A 36 -1.88 -9.53 -14.21
CA LYS A 36 -1.85 -8.80 -15.48
C LYS A 36 -3.09 -9.17 -16.29
N PRO A 37 -4.07 -8.26 -16.50
CA PRO A 37 -5.28 -8.54 -17.28
C PRO A 37 -5.00 -8.67 -18.79
N ASN A 38 -3.91 -8.08 -19.26
CA ASN A 38 -3.45 -8.08 -20.65
C ASN A 38 -2.02 -8.64 -20.76
N PRO A 39 -1.78 -9.90 -20.34
CA PRO A 39 -0.45 -10.49 -20.42
C PRO A 39 -0.09 -10.70 -21.89
N MET A 40 1.20 -10.57 -22.22
CA MET A 40 1.69 -10.95 -23.54
C MET A 40 1.47 -12.45 -23.74
N PRO A 41 0.90 -12.89 -24.89
CA PRO A 41 0.76 -14.30 -25.18
C PRO A 41 2.12 -15.00 -25.21
N GLU A 42 2.16 -16.23 -24.73
CA GLU A 42 3.34 -17.11 -24.82
C GLU A 42 3.03 -18.22 -25.82
N SER A 43 3.95 -18.51 -26.74
CA SER A 43 3.84 -19.60 -27.72
C SER A 43 4.15 -20.96 -27.07
N VAL A 44 3.42 -21.28 -26.01
CA VAL A 44 3.65 -22.46 -25.17
C VAL A 44 2.38 -23.29 -25.13
N THR A 45 2.49 -24.60 -25.37
CA THR A 45 1.35 -25.52 -25.47
C THR A 45 1.22 -26.47 -24.29
N ASP A 46 2.26 -26.61 -23.46
CA ASP A 46 2.33 -27.58 -22.36
C ASP A 46 1.92 -27.01 -20.99
N ARG A 47 1.61 -25.71 -20.92
CA ARG A 47 1.21 -25.00 -19.70
C ARG A 47 0.40 -23.74 -20.00
N CYS A 48 -0.19 -23.18 -18.95
CA CYS A 48 -0.87 -21.89 -19.01
C CYS A 48 0.14 -20.75 -19.21
N THR A 49 -0.24 -19.74 -20.00
CA THR A 49 0.50 -18.46 -20.12
C THR A 49 0.63 -17.77 -18.76
N LYS A 50 1.82 -17.26 -18.42
CA LYS A 50 2.09 -16.62 -17.13
C LYS A 50 1.45 -15.23 -17.10
N SER A 51 0.28 -15.16 -16.47
CA SER A 51 -0.50 -13.92 -16.33
C SER A 51 -0.27 -13.14 -15.03
N HIS A 52 0.69 -13.56 -14.20
CA HIS A 52 0.97 -12.87 -12.94
C HIS A 52 2.46 -12.81 -12.60
N GLU A 53 2.80 -11.86 -11.74
CA GLU A 53 4.13 -11.66 -11.17
C GLU A 53 4.01 -11.43 -9.65
N TYR A 54 5.09 -11.67 -8.93
CA TYR A 54 5.15 -11.50 -7.48
C TYR A 54 5.78 -10.16 -7.12
N ILE A 55 5.22 -9.53 -6.10
CA ILE A 55 5.80 -8.37 -5.42
C ILE A 55 5.98 -8.76 -3.96
N PHE A 56 7.20 -8.72 -3.47
CA PHE A 56 7.52 -9.07 -2.09
C PHE A 56 7.71 -7.82 -1.24
N LEU A 57 6.94 -7.70 -0.15
CA LEU A 57 7.16 -6.67 0.85
C LEU A 57 8.15 -7.17 1.91
N LEU A 58 9.38 -6.65 1.82
CA LEU A 58 10.48 -6.97 2.74
C LEU A 58 10.71 -5.84 3.74
N THR A 59 11.00 -6.19 5.00
CA THR A 59 11.20 -5.20 6.08
C THR A 59 12.44 -5.52 6.90
N LYS A 60 13.15 -4.48 7.35
CA LYS A 60 14.33 -4.62 8.24
C LYS A 60 13.96 -5.00 9.68
N SER A 61 12.73 -4.73 10.10
CA SER A 61 12.23 -5.01 11.45
C SER A 61 10.84 -5.64 11.40
N ALA A 62 10.49 -6.39 12.44
CA ALA A 62 9.16 -6.96 12.62
C ALA A 62 8.10 -5.86 12.81
N LYS A 63 8.47 -4.75 13.44
CA LYS A 63 7.67 -3.51 13.52
C LYS A 63 8.17 -2.56 12.45
N TYR A 64 7.35 -2.31 11.45
CA TYR A 64 7.67 -1.45 10.31
C TYR A 64 6.52 -0.49 10.05
N PHE A 65 6.82 0.60 9.35
CA PHE A 65 5.81 1.57 8.95
C PHE A 65 4.97 1.04 7.79
N TYR A 66 3.65 1.17 7.90
CA TYR A 66 2.72 0.84 6.83
C TYR A 66 1.45 1.69 6.93
N ASP A 67 1.23 2.60 5.98
CA ASP A 67 0.00 3.41 5.90
C ASP A 67 -1.08 2.67 5.09
N ALA A 68 -1.84 1.82 5.76
CA ALA A 68 -2.95 1.10 5.14
C ALA A 68 -4.07 2.03 4.68
N GLU A 69 -4.27 3.16 5.38
CA GLU A 69 -5.33 4.13 5.07
C GLU A 69 -5.11 4.78 3.71
N ALA A 70 -3.85 5.09 3.38
CA ALA A 70 -3.46 5.72 2.11
C ALA A 70 -3.79 4.87 0.88
N ILE A 71 -3.92 3.55 1.03
CA ILE A 71 -4.16 2.62 -0.09
C ILE A 71 -5.52 1.91 -0.02
N LYS A 72 -6.39 2.28 0.92
CA LYS A 72 -7.72 1.65 1.04
C LYS A 72 -8.52 1.79 -0.25
N GLU A 73 -9.21 0.72 -0.62
CA GLU A 73 -10.03 0.66 -1.82
C GLU A 73 -11.51 0.88 -1.46
N LYS A 74 -12.27 1.49 -2.37
CA LYS A 74 -13.73 1.49 -2.23
C LYS A 74 -14.25 0.05 -2.31
N MET A 75 -15.18 -0.29 -1.42
CA MET A 75 -15.84 -1.58 -1.49
C MET A 75 -16.68 -1.69 -2.78
N SER A 76 -16.66 -2.86 -3.42
CA SER A 76 -17.48 -3.07 -4.61
C SER A 76 -18.97 -3.00 -4.26
N PRO A 77 -19.82 -2.40 -5.12
CA PRO A 77 -21.26 -2.28 -4.87
C PRO A 77 -21.97 -3.63 -4.68
N ASN A 78 -21.44 -4.70 -5.29
CA ASN A 78 -22.00 -6.06 -5.21
C ASN A 78 -21.65 -6.81 -3.91
N THR A 79 -20.93 -6.19 -2.96
CA THR A 79 -20.60 -6.82 -1.67
C THR A 79 -21.79 -6.77 -0.70
N HIS A 80 -22.74 -5.85 -0.90
CA HIS A 80 -23.99 -5.85 -0.16
C HIS A 80 -24.86 -7.02 -0.60
N SER A 81 -25.60 -7.61 0.35
CA SER A 81 -26.52 -8.72 0.12
C SER A 81 -27.46 -8.38 -1.05
N ARG A 82 -27.34 -9.12 -2.16
CA ARG A 82 -28.27 -9.01 -3.29
C ARG A 82 -29.59 -9.68 -2.91
N GLY A 83 -30.66 -8.90 -2.83
CA GLY A 83 -32.02 -9.42 -2.74
C GLY A 83 -32.46 -10.03 -4.06
N LYS A 84 -33.62 -10.69 -4.07
CA LYS A 84 -34.24 -11.13 -5.32
C LYS A 84 -34.42 -9.92 -6.26
N ASN A 85 -34.17 -10.12 -7.54
CA ASN A 85 -34.38 -9.16 -8.64
C ASN A 85 -33.51 -7.89 -8.57
N GLY A 86 -32.28 -7.97 -8.03
CA GLY A 86 -31.31 -6.87 -8.09
C GLY A 86 -31.59 -5.70 -7.16
N LYS A 87 -32.61 -5.81 -6.30
CA LYS A 87 -32.82 -4.88 -5.19
C LYS A 87 -31.88 -5.25 -4.03
N PRO A 88 -31.36 -4.29 -3.25
CA PRO A 88 -30.62 -4.61 -2.03
C PRO A 88 -31.52 -5.47 -1.13
N ALA A 89 -30.97 -6.56 -0.58
CA ALA A 89 -31.69 -7.39 0.39
C ALA A 89 -31.79 -6.60 1.71
N MET A 90 -32.79 -5.74 1.82
CA MET A 90 -33.26 -5.23 3.12
C MET A 90 -34.04 -6.32 3.88
N THR A 91 -33.62 -7.58 3.77
CA THR A 91 -34.26 -8.70 4.44
C THR A 91 -33.17 -9.47 5.16
N MET A 92 -33.26 -9.48 6.49
CA MET A 92 -32.39 -10.27 7.35
C MET A 92 -32.31 -11.69 6.80
N GLN A 93 -31.12 -12.13 6.41
CA GLN A 93 -30.89 -13.53 6.06
C GLN A 93 -31.19 -14.39 7.30
N LYS A 94 -31.67 -15.62 7.10
CA LYS A 94 -31.97 -16.51 8.23
C LYS A 94 -30.68 -16.77 9.01
N THR A 95 -30.65 -16.32 10.25
CA THR A 95 -29.54 -16.58 11.17
C THR A 95 -29.46 -18.08 11.45
N ALA A 96 -28.23 -18.57 11.62
CA ALA A 96 -28.02 -20.01 11.78
C ALA A 96 -28.63 -20.46 13.11
N LYS A 97 -29.39 -21.57 13.12
CA LYS A 97 -29.94 -22.13 14.36
C LYS A 97 -28.80 -22.48 15.32
N ALA A 98 -28.99 -22.20 16.61
CA ALA A 98 -28.05 -22.58 17.66
C ALA A 98 -27.73 -24.08 17.56
N GLY A 99 -26.42 -24.43 17.57
CA GLY A 99 -25.95 -25.81 17.43
C GLY A 99 -25.68 -26.28 15.99
N SER A 100 -25.94 -25.47 14.96
CA SER A 100 -25.67 -25.82 13.57
C SER A 100 -24.19 -25.86 13.17
N GLY A 101 -23.27 -25.40 14.03
CA GLY A 101 -21.84 -25.27 13.74
C GLY A 101 -21.48 -24.17 12.74
N ILE A 102 -22.49 -23.49 12.16
CA ILE A 102 -22.30 -22.39 11.21
C ILE A 102 -22.00 -21.10 12.01
N LYS A 103 -20.80 -20.54 11.81
CA LYS A 103 -20.35 -19.27 12.43
C LYS A 103 -20.99 -18.05 11.75
N ASN A 104 -22.32 -17.98 11.72
CA ASN A 104 -23.04 -16.76 11.35
C ASN A 104 -23.84 -16.30 12.56
N ASN A 105 -23.30 -15.34 13.32
CA ASN A 105 -23.96 -14.77 14.49
C ASN A 105 -24.75 -13.51 14.09
N ASP A 106 -25.78 -13.19 14.88
CA ASP A 106 -26.67 -12.05 14.63
C ASP A 106 -25.90 -10.73 14.54
N SER A 107 -24.81 -10.59 15.28
CA SER A 107 -23.96 -9.40 15.30
C SER A 107 -23.10 -9.22 14.03
N PHE A 108 -22.59 -10.30 13.41
CA PHE A 108 -21.89 -10.23 12.13
C PHE A 108 -22.85 -9.88 11.00
N GLN A 109 -24.07 -10.42 11.05
CA GLN A 109 -25.08 -10.15 10.04
C GLN A 109 -25.60 -8.71 10.12
N ALA A 110 -25.83 -8.19 11.32
CA ALA A 110 -26.15 -6.79 11.55
C ALA A 110 -25.02 -5.87 11.02
N ALA A 111 -23.75 -6.21 11.24
CA ALA A 111 -22.63 -5.42 10.71
C ALA A 111 -22.49 -5.46 9.18
N MET A 112 -23.03 -6.48 8.49
CA MET A 112 -22.91 -6.65 7.03
C MET A 112 -24.08 -6.08 6.22
N CYS A 113 -25.32 -6.15 6.72
CA CYS A 113 -26.51 -5.61 6.03
C CYS A 113 -26.47 -4.10 5.86
N ASP A 114 -25.61 -3.44 6.62
CA ASP A 114 -25.74 -2.06 7.05
C ASP A 114 -24.53 -1.20 6.68
N LEU A 115 -23.59 -1.75 5.91
CA LEU A 115 -22.45 -0.99 5.41
C LEU A 115 -22.96 0.07 4.41
N PRO A 116 -22.69 1.36 4.63
CA PRO A 116 -23.13 2.42 3.72
C PRO A 116 -22.41 2.30 2.36
N PRO A 117 -23.08 2.66 1.25
CA PRO A 117 -22.44 2.77 -0.06
C PRO A 117 -21.22 3.71 0.03
N GLY A 118 -20.04 3.21 -0.36
CA GLY A 118 -18.80 3.98 -0.31
C GLY A 118 -17.87 3.65 0.85
N THR A 119 -18.23 2.72 1.74
CA THR A 119 -17.28 2.19 2.75
C THR A 119 -15.99 1.73 2.08
N LYS A 120 -14.85 2.14 2.63
CA LYS A 120 -13.53 1.72 2.18
C LYS A 120 -13.13 0.41 2.86
N ARG A 121 -12.39 -0.44 2.17
CA ARG A 121 -11.82 -1.68 2.67
C ARG A 121 -10.30 -1.68 2.53
N ASN A 122 -9.62 -2.52 3.30
CA ASN A 122 -8.20 -2.77 3.10
C ASN A 122 -7.95 -3.32 1.69
N LYS A 123 -6.86 -2.85 1.07
CA LYS A 123 -6.38 -3.35 -0.21
C LYS A 123 -6.00 -4.83 -0.05
N ARG A 124 -6.48 -5.67 -0.97
CA ARG A 124 -6.18 -7.12 -0.96
C ARG A 124 -4.78 -7.39 -1.52
N SER A 125 -4.24 -8.58 -1.29
CA SER A 125 -2.91 -9.00 -1.78
C SER A 125 -2.87 -9.33 -3.27
N VAL A 126 -4.01 -9.47 -3.95
CA VAL A 126 -4.05 -9.70 -5.41
C VAL A 126 -4.42 -8.41 -6.13
N TRP A 127 -3.49 -7.84 -6.88
CA TRP A 127 -3.63 -6.55 -7.55
C TRP A 127 -3.86 -6.75 -9.04
N ASN A 128 -4.99 -6.26 -9.54
CA ASN A 128 -5.32 -6.30 -10.96
C ASN A 128 -4.90 -4.97 -11.62
N VAL A 129 -3.76 -4.97 -12.30
CA VAL A 129 -3.20 -3.76 -12.94
C VAL A 129 -2.76 -4.10 -14.36
N ALA A 130 -3.30 -3.37 -15.34
CA ALA A 130 -2.93 -3.52 -16.75
C ALA A 130 -1.50 -3.03 -17.02
N THR A 131 -0.78 -3.77 -17.85
CA THR A 131 0.46 -3.28 -18.46
C THR A 131 0.11 -2.23 -19.51
N HIS A 132 0.97 -1.23 -19.69
CA HIS A 132 0.86 -0.26 -20.77
C HIS A 132 2.11 -0.37 -21.64
N PRO A 133 1.98 -0.38 -22.98
CA PRO A 133 3.13 -0.35 -23.85
C PRO A 133 3.91 0.94 -23.62
N PHE A 134 5.22 0.82 -23.46
CA PHE A 134 6.11 1.96 -23.36
C PHE A 134 6.81 2.13 -24.72
N PRO A 135 6.64 3.29 -25.39
CA PRO A 135 7.10 3.47 -26.77
C PRO A 135 8.63 3.59 -26.89
N GLU A 136 9.32 3.94 -25.81
CA GLU A 136 10.78 3.99 -25.79
C GLU A 136 11.36 2.60 -25.47
N ALA A 137 12.61 2.34 -25.86
CA ALA A 137 13.24 1.02 -25.84
C ALA A 137 13.52 0.51 -24.41
N HIS A 138 12.47 0.07 -23.72
CA HIS A 138 12.55 -0.54 -22.40
C HIS A 138 11.81 -1.86 -22.38
N PHE A 139 12.59 -2.92 -22.22
CA PHE A 139 12.07 -4.28 -22.26
C PHE A 139 11.26 -4.67 -21.01
N ALA A 140 11.24 -3.84 -19.95
CA ALA A 140 10.60 -4.19 -18.68
C ALA A 140 10.12 -2.99 -17.85
N THR A 141 9.26 -2.11 -18.40
CA THR A 141 8.62 -1.07 -17.59
C THR A 141 7.41 -1.60 -16.84
N PHE A 142 7.33 -1.36 -15.52
CA PHE A 142 6.08 -1.54 -14.77
C PHE A 142 5.19 -0.30 -14.85
N PRO A 143 3.85 -0.46 -14.77
CA PRO A 143 2.93 0.66 -14.83
C PRO A 143 2.96 1.48 -13.52
N PRO A 144 2.84 2.84 -13.58
CA PRO A 144 2.86 3.70 -12.38
C PRO A 144 1.85 3.29 -11.30
N LYS A 145 0.66 2.85 -11.70
CA LYS A 145 -0.42 2.41 -10.80
C LYS A 145 -0.06 1.18 -9.97
N LEU A 146 0.93 0.39 -10.39
CA LEU A 146 1.39 -0.77 -9.65
C LEU A 146 2.23 -0.36 -8.44
N ILE A 147 3.14 0.60 -8.61
CA ILE A 147 4.08 1.00 -7.55
C ILE A 147 3.56 2.16 -6.69
N GLU A 148 2.56 2.89 -7.16
CA GLU A 148 1.87 3.95 -6.41
C GLU A 148 1.40 3.49 -5.02
N PRO A 149 0.68 2.36 -4.85
CA PRO A 149 0.34 1.85 -3.53
C PRO A 149 1.57 1.43 -2.70
N CYS A 150 2.65 0.94 -3.32
CA CYS A 150 3.88 0.60 -2.58
C CYS A 150 4.51 1.85 -1.95
N ILE A 151 4.59 2.95 -2.68
CA ILE A 151 5.12 4.23 -2.17
C ILE A 151 4.18 4.81 -1.11
N LEU A 152 2.87 4.82 -1.36
CA LEU A 152 1.89 5.37 -0.42
C LEU A 152 1.84 4.61 0.90
N ALA A 153 1.86 3.28 0.87
CA ALA A 153 1.86 2.47 2.07
C ALA A 153 3.22 2.45 2.78
N GLY A 154 4.32 2.45 2.02
CA GLY A 154 5.68 2.35 2.56
C GLY A 154 6.27 3.67 3.06
N THR A 155 5.68 4.82 2.69
CA THR A 155 6.20 6.15 3.08
C THR A 155 5.11 7.06 3.62
N SER A 156 5.42 7.76 4.71
CA SER A 156 4.50 8.71 5.32
C SER A 156 4.24 9.90 4.39
N GLU A 157 2.98 10.26 4.24
CA GLU A 157 2.55 11.46 3.50
C GLU A 157 3.04 12.75 4.18
N LYS A 158 3.06 12.77 5.51
CA LYS A 158 3.57 13.92 6.29
C LYS A 158 5.09 14.03 6.25
N GLY A 159 5.77 12.89 6.07
CA GLY A 159 7.22 12.79 5.95
C GLY A 159 7.87 12.00 7.08
N CYS A 160 9.17 12.20 7.26
CA CYS A 160 9.96 11.59 8.32
C CYS A 160 10.76 12.62 9.12
N CYS A 161 11.17 12.23 10.33
CA CYS A 161 12.05 13.00 11.18
C CYS A 161 13.39 13.28 10.46
N VAL A 162 13.88 14.52 10.54
CA VAL A 162 15.15 14.91 9.90
C VAL A 162 16.35 14.16 10.49
N GLU A 163 16.35 13.94 11.81
CA GLU A 163 17.46 13.40 12.58
C GLU A 163 17.58 11.88 12.47
N CYS A 164 16.47 11.15 12.67
CA CYS A 164 16.49 9.68 12.70
C CYS A 164 15.78 8.99 11.53
N GLY A 165 15.05 9.74 10.70
CA GLY A 165 14.30 9.17 9.58
C GLY A 165 13.02 8.41 9.98
N SER A 166 12.64 8.38 11.26
CA SER A 166 11.37 7.76 11.68
C SER A 166 10.18 8.44 11.00
N PRO A 167 9.26 7.67 10.39
CA PRO A 167 8.12 8.22 9.67
C PRO A 167 7.05 8.73 10.63
N TRP A 168 6.31 9.74 10.20
CA TRP A 168 5.12 10.20 10.91
C TRP A 168 3.94 9.26 10.62
N VAL A 169 3.21 8.84 11.65
CA VAL A 169 2.06 7.95 11.53
C VAL A 169 0.77 8.76 11.52
N ARG A 170 -0.18 8.33 10.69
CA ARG A 170 -1.49 8.95 10.55
C ARG A 170 -2.34 8.67 11.78
N LYS A 171 -2.92 9.72 12.37
CA LYS A 171 -3.99 9.60 13.37
C LYS A 171 -5.35 9.66 12.69
N ASN A 172 -6.12 8.61 12.87
CA ASN A 172 -7.48 8.50 12.37
C ASN A 172 -8.46 8.47 13.55
N GLU A 173 -9.55 9.22 13.41
CA GLU A 173 -10.75 9.07 14.23
C GLU A 173 -11.72 8.20 13.46
N TYR A 174 -12.36 7.29 14.17
CA TYR A 174 -13.49 6.53 13.66
C TYR A 174 -14.72 7.25 14.15
N CYS A 175 -15.32 8.07 13.28
CA CYS A 175 -16.60 8.67 13.61
C CYS A 175 -17.65 7.57 13.43
N SER A 176 -18.31 7.16 14.51
CA SER A 176 -19.59 6.45 14.41
C SER A 176 -20.67 7.51 14.47
N SER A 177 -21.21 7.93 13.33
CA SER A 177 -22.40 8.79 13.34
C SER A 177 -23.59 7.95 13.78
N VAL A 178 -23.88 7.93 15.08
CA VAL A 178 -25.19 7.51 15.59
C VAL A 178 -25.91 8.81 15.96
N PRO A 179 -27.02 9.19 15.30
CA PRO A 179 -27.82 10.31 15.75
C PRO A 179 -28.29 10.03 17.19
N LEU A 180 -27.84 10.84 18.14
CA LEU A 180 -28.13 10.69 19.56
C LEU A 180 -29.56 11.16 19.89
N LEU A 181 -30.60 10.76 19.14
CA LEU A 181 -32.02 11.04 19.45
C LEU A 181 -32.94 10.45 18.37
N GLN A 182 -33.18 9.14 18.41
CA GLN A 182 -34.43 8.51 17.92
C GLN A 182 -34.39 7.02 18.28
N LEU A 183 -35.05 6.67 19.39
CA LEU A 183 -35.08 5.31 19.96
C LEU A 183 -35.78 4.27 19.07
N ASP A 184 -36.31 4.65 17.91
CA ASP A 184 -37.21 3.79 17.12
C ASP A 184 -36.67 3.44 15.71
N LYS A 185 -35.48 3.90 15.33
CA LYS A 185 -34.83 3.52 14.05
C LYS A 185 -33.34 3.24 14.30
N VAL A 186 -33.00 1.95 14.34
CA VAL A 186 -31.59 1.52 14.40
C VAL A 186 -30.99 1.68 13.01
N GLU A 187 -30.57 2.91 12.69
CA GLU A 187 -29.69 3.13 11.55
C GLU A 187 -28.24 2.80 11.95
N PRO A 188 -27.50 2.05 11.13
CA PRO A 188 -26.19 1.57 11.52
C PRO A 188 -25.13 2.67 11.55
N PRO A 189 -24.10 2.52 12.40
CA PRO A 189 -23.01 3.47 12.44
C PRO A 189 -22.21 3.41 11.14
N ILE A 190 -22.20 4.52 10.39
CA ILE A 190 -21.22 4.75 9.33
C ILE A 190 -19.86 4.83 10.02
N ILE A 191 -18.98 3.84 9.83
CA ILE A 191 -17.59 3.89 10.33
C ILE A 191 -16.74 4.51 9.22
N GLU A 192 -16.74 5.84 9.15
CA GLU A 192 -15.79 6.58 8.32
C GLU A 192 -14.53 6.89 9.12
N SER A 193 -13.37 6.46 8.62
CA SER A 193 -12.08 6.89 9.14
C SER A 193 -11.75 8.27 8.59
N LYS A 194 -11.71 9.27 9.47
CA LYS A 194 -11.25 10.61 9.15
C LYS A 194 -9.85 10.81 9.70
N THR A 195 -8.92 11.23 8.86
CA THR A 195 -7.58 11.63 9.33
C THR A 195 -7.69 12.96 10.09
N ILE A 196 -7.33 12.93 11.37
CA ILE A 196 -7.34 14.10 12.26
C ILE A 196 -5.98 14.79 12.22
N GLY A 197 -4.91 14.03 12.02
CA GLY A 197 -3.55 14.55 12.06
C GLY A 197 -2.49 13.48 11.95
N TRP A 198 -1.31 13.79 12.48
CA TRP A 198 -0.10 12.99 12.36
C TRP A 198 0.67 13.00 13.68
N GLU A 199 1.31 11.87 14.01
CA GLU A 199 2.21 11.74 15.17
C GLU A 199 3.60 11.30 14.73
N PRO A 200 4.65 11.80 15.38
CA PRO A 200 5.98 11.26 15.19
C PRO A 200 6.08 9.90 15.89
N THR A 201 6.86 8.99 15.31
CA THR A 201 7.18 7.70 15.93
C THR A 201 8.55 7.66 16.62
N CYS A 202 9.30 8.77 16.58
CA CYS A 202 10.61 8.87 17.18
C CYS A 202 10.56 9.29 18.65
N SER A 203 11.57 8.86 19.41
CA SER A 203 11.81 9.27 20.80
C SER A 203 12.36 10.69 20.96
N HIS A 204 12.71 11.40 19.86
CA HIS A 204 13.14 12.81 19.90
C HIS A 204 12.02 13.77 20.33
N THR A 205 10.83 13.25 20.62
CA THR A 205 9.81 13.96 21.38
C THR A 205 10.22 13.99 22.85
N GLY A 206 10.66 15.14 23.35
CA GLY A 206 10.86 15.34 24.79
C GLY A 206 9.62 14.86 25.56
N PHE A 207 9.82 14.17 26.68
CA PHE A 207 8.75 13.68 27.53
C PHE A 207 7.81 14.83 27.96
N GLY A 208 6.54 14.77 27.54
CA GLY A 208 5.42 15.52 28.14
C GLY A 208 5.00 16.82 27.42
N GLY A 209 3.89 16.78 26.67
CA GLY A 209 3.13 17.97 26.26
C GLY A 209 2.45 17.87 24.88
N PRO A 210 1.27 18.50 24.65
CA PRO A 210 0.34 18.20 23.55
C PRO A 210 0.69 18.83 22.19
N GLU A 211 1.87 19.42 22.05
CA GLU A 211 2.37 19.91 20.76
C GLU A 211 3.77 19.35 20.55
N TYR A 212 3.98 18.62 19.45
CA TYR A 212 5.29 18.16 18.96
C TYR A 212 6.15 19.34 18.45
N LYS A 213 6.24 20.43 19.23
CA LYS A 213 6.95 21.66 18.94
C LYS A 213 8.45 21.37 18.91
N GLY A 214 8.97 21.04 17.73
CA GLY A 214 10.41 21.01 17.47
C GLY A 214 10.91 19.88 16.57
N VAL A 215 10.13 18.81 16.38
CA VAL A 215 10.57 17.70 15.50
C VAL A 215 10.48 18.16 14.04
N LYS A 216 11.63 18.52 13.46
CA LYS A 216 11.71 18.90 12.05
C LYS A 216 11.36 17.70 11.18
N GLN A 217 10.49 17.96 10.20
CA GLN A 217 10.07 16.97 9.22
C GLN A 217 10.70 17.25 7.85
N LYS A 218 11.01 16.19 7.11
CA LYS A 218 11.36 16.23 5.69
C LYS A 218 10.53 15.18 4.93
N PRO A 219 10.30 15.35 3.62
CA PRO A 219 9.70 14.29 2.82
C PRO A 219 10.50 12.98 2.92
N CYS A 220 9.80 11.84 2.94
CA CYS A 220 10.46 10.54 2.87
C CYS A 220 11.18 10.37 1.53
N THR A 221 12.26 9.60 1.53
CA THR A 221 13.03 9.27 0.32
C THR A 221 12.73 7.84 -0.12
N VAL A 222 12.40 7.67 -1.40
CA VAL A 222 12.25 6.36 -2.07
C VAL A 222 13.55 6.04 -2.80
N LEU A 223 14.11 4.85 -2.59
CA LEU A 223 15.27 4.36 -3.33
C LEU A 223 14.82 3.30 -4.31
N ASP A 224 15.27 3.43 -5.56
CA ASP A 224 15.15 2.39 -6.57
C ASP A 224 16.54 2.09 -7.16
N PRO A 225 17.15 0.94 -6.83
CA PRO A 225 18.48 0.60 -7.29
C PRO A 225 18.51 0.14 -8.76
N PHE A 226 17.35 -0.06 -9.39
CA PHE A 226 17.19 -0.46 -10.78
C PHE A 226 16.20 0.49 -11.46
N GLY A 227 16.62 1.74 -11.56
CA GLY A 227 15.71 2.83 -11.84
C GLY A 227 15.00 2.69 -13.17
N GLY A 228 15.65 2.04 -14.15
CA GLY A 228 15.10 1.82 -15.46
C GLY A 228 14.41 3.09 -15.91
N SER A 229 13.15 2.97 -16.33
CA SER A 229 12.39 4.05 -16.99
C SER A 229 12.09 5.25 -16.09
N MET A 230 12.57 5.22 -14.85
CA MET A 230 12.35 6.25 -13.84
C MET A 230 10.90 6.41 -13.40
N THR A 231 10.07 5.38 -13.61
CA THR A 231 8.66 5.37 -13.18
C THR A 231 8.54 5.59 -11.66
N THR A 232 9.42 4.99 -10.86
CA THR A 232 9.43 5.17 -9.39
C THR A 232 9.68 6.63 -9.00
N ALA A 233 10.63 7.31 -9.66
CA ALA A 233 10.91 8.73 -9.43
C ALA A 233 9.69 9.62 -9.70
N ILE A 234 9.04 9.42 -10.84
CA ILE A 234 7.86 10.20 -11.25
C ILE A 234 6.73 10.05 -10.23
N VAL A 235 6.45 8.81 -9.79
CA VAL A 235 5.38 8.57 -8.81
C VAL A 235 5.76 9.06 -7.41
N ALA A 236 7.02 8.91 -6.99
CA ALA A 236 7.50 9.49 -5.74
C ALA A 236 7.31 11.01 -5.75
N TYR A 237 7.71 11.70 -6.83
CA TYR A 237 7.55 13.14 -6.98
C TYR A 237 6.09 13.58 -6.97
N LYS A 238 5.23 12.89 -7.73
CA LYS A 238 3.76 13.14 -7.76
C LYS A 238 3.18 13.15 -6.36
N HIS A 239 3.68 12.25 -5.49
CA HIS A 239 3.23 12.11 -4.11
C HIS A 239 4.06 12.91 -3.10
N ASN A 240 4.86 13.89 -3.52
CA ASN A 240 5.67 14.72 -2.61
C ASN A 240 6.67 13.89 -1.76
N ARG A 241 7.24 12.83 -2.34
CA ARG A 241 8.38 12.09 -1.79
C ARG A 241 9.65 12.51 -2.54
N LYS A 242 10.79 12.45 -1.86
CA LYS A 242 12.10 12.49 -2.50
C LYS A 242 12.38 11.12 -3.12
N PHE A 243 13.26 11.07 -4.11
CA PHE A 243 13.69 9.81 -4.71
C PHE A 243 15.19 9.80 -4.97
N ILE A 244 15.77 8.61 -5.00
CA ILE A 244 17.12 8.32 -5.48
C ILE A 244 16.96 7.15 -6.44
N MET A 245 17.46 7.31 -7.66
CA MET A 245 17.43 6.29 -8.70
C MET A 245 18.87 5.90 -9.02
N ILE A 246 19.14 4.60 -9.13
CA ILE A 246 20.42 4.09 -9.61
C ILE A 246 20.13 3.30 -10.89
N GLU A 247 20.88 3.59 -11.94
CA GLU A 247 20.79 2.89 -13.22
C GLU A 247 22.22 2.72 -13.74
N LEU A 248 22.52 1.55 -14.29
CA LEU A 248 23.86 1.21 -14.76
C LEU A 248 24.12 1.81 -16.15
N SER A 249 23.09 1.84 -17.00
CA SER A 249 23.22 2.32 -18.37
C SER A 249 23.15 3.85 -18.43
N GLU A 250 24.27 4.48 -18.79
CA GLU A 250 24.35 5.92 -18.96
C GLU A 250 23.43 6.45 -20.07
N ALA A 251 23.38 5.75 -21.22
CA ALA A 251 22.46 6.09 -22.31
C ALA A 251 21.00 6.08 -21.84
N TYR A 252 20.65 5.13 -20.96
CA TYR A 252 19.32 5.05 -20.38
C TYR A 252 19.01 6.29 -19.53
N ILE A 253 19.95 6.69 -18.67
CA ILE A 253 19.79 7.88 -17.82
C ILE A 253 19.63 9.13 -18.67
N ASN A 254 20.50 9.33 -19.65
CA ASN A 254 20.59 10.58 -20.40
C ASN A 254 19.52 10.71 -21.49
N ASP A 255 19.25 9.64 -22.23
CA ASP A 255 18.36 9.70 -23.40
C ASP A 255 16.89 9.52 -23.01
N ILE A 256 16.61 8.86 -21.89
CA ILE A 256 15.25 8.48 -21.50
C ILE A 256 14.92 8.94 -20.08
N GLY A 257 15.72 8.56 -19.09
CA GLY A 257 15.42 8.76 -17.68
C GLY A 257 15.23 10.24 -17.30
N ILE A 258 16.26 11.07 -17.52
CA ILE A 258 16.24 12.51 -17.20
C ILE A 258 15.17 13.24 -18.03
N PRO A 259 15.11 13.12 -19.37
CA PRO A 259 14.11 13.82 -20.18
C PRO A 259 12.67 13.48 -19.76
N ARG A 260 12.39 12.21 -19.43
CA ARG A 260 11.08 11.77 -18.97
C ARG A 260 10.73 12.38 -17.61
N ILE A 261 11.65 12.35 -16.64
CA ILE A 261 11.44 12.97 -15.33
C ILE A 261 11.13 14.46 -15.49
N GLU A 262 11.93 15.19 -16.26
CA GLU A 262 11.76 16.63 -16.46
C GLU A 262 10.43 16.97 -17.10
N LYS A 263 10.05 16.24 -18.16
CA LYS A 263 8.78 16.40 -18.85
C LYS A 263 7.59 16.20 -17.91
N GLU A 264 7.57 15.08 -17.18
CA GLU A 264 6.48 14.72 -16.26
C GLU A 264 6.41 15.67 -15.06
N ILE A 265 7.55 16.05 -14.49
CA ILE A 265 7.59 17.05 -13.40
C ILE A 265 7.10 18.41 -13.89
N LYS A 266 7.51 18.84 -15.07
CA LYS A 266 7.04 20.10 -15.66
C LYS A 266 5.52 20.06 -15.85
N GLN A 267 4.99 18.96 -16.38
CA GLN A 267 3.56 18.76 -16.50
C GLN A 267 2.89 18.85 -15.13
N LEU A 268 3.33 18.07 -14.14
CA LEU A 268 2.76 18.08 -12.79
C LEU A 268 2.79 19.46 -12.10
N LYS A 269 3.80 20.29 -12.39
CA LYS A 269 3.87 21.67 -11.88
C LYS A 269 2.88 22.61 -12.55
N LEU A 270 2.53 22.39 -13.82
CA LEU A 270 1.54 23.21 -14.53
C LEU A 270 0.11 22.99 -14.02
N TRP A 271 -0.18 21.81 -13.45
CA TRP A 271 -1.50 21.45 -12.93
C TRP A 271 -1.67 21.71 -11.42
N LYS A 272 -0.63 22.21 -10.73
CA LYS A 272 -0.66 22.57 -9.31
C LYS A 272 -0.83 24.07 -9.14
#